data_AF-A0A0F9PJ33-F1
#
_entry.id   AF-A0A0F9PJ33-F1
#
_cell.length_a   1.000
_cell.length_b   1.000
_cell.length_c   1.000
_cell.angle_alpha   90.00
_cell.angle_beta   90.00
_cell.angle_gamma   90.00
#
_symmetry.space_group_name_H-M   'P 1'
#
loop_
_entity.id
_entity.type
_entity.pdbx_description
1 polymer ?
#
loop_
_entity_poly.entity_id
_entity_poly.type
_entity_poly.pdbx_seq_one_letter_code
_entity_poly.pdbx_strand_id
1 'polypeptide(L)'
;MTASQEKSIWAVLISLCLGYSAIDPVADRLTWFMETVPVMIALPLLIFSNSRFPLTLISIRAIVIFSLILIIGGFYTYAENPLFNWIQQEFELARNHFDRLGHFMQGVVPALISREILLRTSPLKVGKWLFFIVCCVSLAISACYEFIEWGAAVINAQASEAFLGTQGICF
;
A
#
# COMPACT_ATOMS: atom_id res chain seq x y z
N MET A 1 -15.82 -20.56 10.48
CA MET A 1 -15.95 -19.61 9.35
C MET A 1 -15.36 -20.26 8.11
N THR A 2 -16.05 -20.19 6.97
CA THR A 2 -15.49 -20.59 5.67
C THR A 2 -14.60 -19.47 5.11
N ALA A 3 -13.65 -19.79 4.24
CA ALA A 3 -12.77 -18.78 3.62
C ALA A 3 -13.55 -17.68 2.89
N SER A 4 -14.73 -18.01 2.33
CA SER A 4 -15.64 -17.05 1.71
C SER A 4 -16.25 -16.07 2.73
N GLN A 5 -16.67 -16.56 3.90
CA GLN A 5 -17.18 -15.72 4.99
C GLN A 5 -16.10 -14.78 5.53
N GLU A 6 -14.88 -15.29 5.77
CA GLU A 6 -13.76 -14.49 6.25
C GLU A 6 -13.40 -13.38 5.25
N LYS A 7 -13.36 -13.71 3.96
CA LYS A 7 -13.10 -12.74 2.90
C LYS A 7 -14.13 -11.61 2.88
N SER A 8 -15.43 -11.93 2.93
CA SER A 8 -16.49 -10.92 2.91
C SER A 8 -16.43 -10.00 4.12
N ILE A 9 -16.16 -10.55 5.31
CA ILE A 9 -15.98 -9.75 6.54
C ILE A 9 -14.81 -8.78 6.36
N TRP A 10 -13.66 -9.26 5.91
CA TRP A 10 -12.49 -8.41 5.70
C TRP A 10 -12.70 -7.35 4.61
N ALA A 11 -13.41 -7.69 3.51
CA ALA A 11 -13.72 -6.74 2.46
C ALA A 11 -14.62 -5.60 2.96
N VAL A 12 -15.64 -5.93 3.77
CA VAL A 12 -16.50 -4.93 4.41
C VAL A 12 -15.70 -4.07 5.38
N LEU A 13 -14.86 -4.68 6.21
CA LEU A 13 -14.02 -3.96 7.17
C LEU A 13 -13.07 -2.98 6.45
N ILE A 14 -12.37 -3.41 5.41
CA ILE A 14 -11.48 -2.54 4.63
C ILE A 14 -12.28 -1.41 3.97
N SER A 15 -13.45 -1.71 3.41
CA SER A 15 -14.31 -0.69 2.80
C SER A 15 -14.73 0.38 3.81
N LEU A 16 -15.09 -0.03 5.04
CA LEU A 16 -15.46 0.86 6.11
C LEU A 16 -14.27 1.70 6.59
N CYS A 17 -13.11 1.08 6.81
CA CYS A 17 -11.89 1.79 7.20
C CYS A 17 -11.45 2.80 6.14
N LEU A 18 -11.46 2.40 4.87
CA LEU A 18 -11.12 3.28 3.75
C LEU A 18 -12.09 4.45 3.66
N GLY A 19 -13.40 4.19 3.73
CA GLY A 19 -14.43 5.22 3.73
C GLY A 19 -14.31 6.19 4.89
N TYR A 20 -14.07 5.68 6.11
CA TYR A 20 -13.86 6.53 7.29
C TYR A 20 -12.61 7.38 7.16
N SER A 21 -11.49 6.80 6.68
CA SER A 21 -10.24 7.53 6.50
C SER A 21 -10.32 8.66 5.46
N ALA A 22 -11.29 8.59 4.53
CA ALA A 22 -11.49 9.59 3.48
C ALA A 22 -12.22 10.85 3.94
N ILE A 23 -12.97 10.78 5.05
CA ILE A 23 -13.82 11.88 5.53
C ILE A 23 -12.95 13.07 5.93
N ASP A 24 -12.01 12.82 6.84
CA ASP A 24 -11.12 13.83 7.41
C ASP A 24 -9.74 13.23 7.72
N PRO A 25 -8.92 12.93 6.70
CA PRO A 25 -7.55 12.49 6.92
C PRO A 25 -6.73 13.61 7.57
N VAL A 26 -5.83 13.23 8.48
CA VAL A 26 -4.82 14.15 9.05
C VAL A 26 -3.81 14.55 7.97
N ALA A 27 -3.50 13.63 7.06
CA ALA A 27 -2.72 13.91 5.85
C ALA A 27 -3.51 14.77 4.85
N ASP A 28 -2.81 15.43 3.92
CA ASP A 28 -3.47 16.07 2.80
C ASP A 28 -4.18 15.03 1.90
N ARG A 29 -5.26 15.46 1.25
CA ARG A 29 -6.13 14.55 0.47
C ARG A 29 -5.41 13.90 -0.71
N LEU A 30 -4.39 14.55 -1.28
CA LEU A 30 -3.62 13.98 -2.39
C LEU A 30 -2.72 12.85 -1.88
N THR A 31 -2.00 13.07 -0.78
CA THR A 31 -1.20 12.04 -0.10
C THR A 31 -2.06 10.86 0.33
N TRP A 32 -3.21 11.12 1.00
CA TRP A 32 -4.16 10.06 1.36
C TRP A 32 -4.58 9.24 0.13
N PHE A 33 -4.92 9.91 -0.98
CA PHE A 33 -5.34 9.25 -2.20
C PHE A 33 -4.21 8.37 -2.76
N MET A 34 -3.00 8.92 -2.92
CA MET A 34 -1.85 8.20 -3.46
C MET A 34 -1.51 6.95 -2.64
N GLU A 35 -1.50 7.06 -1.31
CA GLU A 35 -1.23 5.95 -0.39
C GLU A 35 -2.32 4.88 -0.40
N THR A 36 -3.58 5.26 -0.63
CA THR A 36 -4.72 4.34 -0.59
C THR A 36 -5.10 3.78 -1.97
N VAL A 37 -4.55 4.29 -3.08
CA VAL A 37 -4.76 3.74 -4.43
C VAL A 37 -4.49 2.23 -4.52
N PRO A 38 -3.40 1.69 -3.96
CA PRO A 38 -3.17 0.24 -3.98
C PRO A 38 -4.30 -0.54 -3.29
N VAL A 39 -4.91 0.03 -2.23
CA VAL A 39 -6.07 -0.57 -1.54
C VAL A 39 -7.32 -0.52 -2.41
N MET A 40 -7.55 0.60 -3.10
CA MET A 40 -8.68 0.75 -4.04
C MET A 40 -8.59 -0.24 -5.21
N ILE A 41 -7.38 -0.65 -5.61
CA ILE A 41 -7.16 -1.68 -6.63
C ILE A 41 -7.32 -3.09 -6.02
N ALA A 42 -6.74 -3.32 -4.83
CA ALA A 42 -6.77 -4.62 -4.18
C ALA A 42 -8.18 -5.04 -3.74
N LEU A 43 -9.04 -4.10 -3.35
CA LEU A 43 -10.38 -4.40 -2.85
C LEU A 43 -11.31 -5.04 -3.91
N PRO A 44 -11.46 -4.50 -5.13
CA PRO A 44 -12.14 -5.17 -6.23
C PRO A 44 -11.53 -6.54 -6.56
N LEU A 45 -10.20 -6.65 -6.63
CA LEU A 45 -9.53 -7.92 -6.89
C LEU A 45 -9.89 -8.96 -5.82
N LEU A 46 -9.91 -8.54 -4.55
CA LEU A 46 -10.29 -9.38 -3.44
C LEU A 46 -11.75 -9.79 -3.59
N ILE A 47 -12.70 -8.92 -3.93
CA ILE A 47 -14.13 -9.24 -4.12
C ILE A 47 -14.34 -10.20 -5.30
N PHE A 48 -13.79 -9.90 -6.48
CA PHE A 48 -14.07 -10.60 -7.74
C PHE A 48 -13.31 -11.92 -7.92
N SER A 49 -12.27 -12.22 -7.14
CA SER A 49 -11.50 -13.48 -7.31
C SER A 49 -12.31 -14.76 -7.02
N ASN A 50 -13.52 -14.65 -6.45
CA ASN A 50 -14.30 -15.77 -5.93
C ASN A 50 -14.68 -16.87 -6.93
N SER A 51 -14.91 -16.57 -8.20
CA SER A 51 -15.48 -17.54 -9.16
C SER A 51 -14.45 -18.19 -10.07
N ARG A 52 -13.37 -17.47 -10.42
CA ARG A 52 -12.35 -17.93 -11.38
C ARG A 52 -11.02 -18.29 -10.72
N PHE A 53 -10.68 -17.67 -9.59
CA PHE A 53 -9.35 -17.83 -8.96
C PHE A 53 -9.41 -17.60 -7.44
N PRO A 54 -9.89 -18.57 -6.65
CA PRO A 54 -10.00 -18.40 -5.20
C PRO A 54 -8.61 -18.27 -4.56
N LEU A 55 -8.31 -17.09 -4.02
CA LEU A 55 -7.06 -16.81 -3.31
C LEU A 55 -6.94 -17.65 -2.04
N THR A 56 -5.72 -18.04 -1.68
CA THR A 56 -5.45 -18.67 -0.37
C THR A 56 -5.78 -17.71 0.78
N LEU A 57 -6.10 -18.30 1.93
CA LEU A 57 -6.36 -17.53 3.15
C LEU A 57 -5.15 -16.69 3.58
N ILE A 58 -3.93 -17.18 3.34
CA ILE A 58 -2.70 -16.44 3.61
C ILE A 58 -2.61 -15.19 2.73
N SER A 59 -2.86 -15.32 1.43
CA SER A 59 -2.86 -14.17 0.51
C SER A 59 -3.96 -13.17 0.85
N ILE A 60 -5.16 -13.64 1.20
CA ILE A 60 -6.25 -12.77 1.68
C ILE A 60 -5.81 -11.98 2.91
N ARG A 61 -5.28 -12.65 3.94
CA ARG A 61 -4.82 -11.98 5.17
C ARG A 61 -3.67 -11.02 4.92
N ALA A 62 -2.72 -11.39 4.06
CA ALA A 62 -1.61 -10.52 3.68
C ALA A 62 -2.09 -9.24 2.99
N ILE A 63 -3.03 -9.36 2.04
CA ILE A 63 -3.68 -8.20 1.40
C ILE A 63 -4.37 -7.33 2.45
N VAL A 64 -5.13 -7.94 3.37
CA VAL A 64 -5.86 -7.20 4.40
C VAL A 64 -4.93 -6.43 5.32
N ILE A 65 -3.88 -7.08 5.84
CA ILE A 65 -2.91 -6.45 6.73
C ILE A 65 -2.22 -5.29 6.00
N PHE A 66 -1.80 -5.49 4.76
CA PHE A 66 -1.15 -4.43 3.99
C PHE A 66 -2.11 -3.28 3.68
N SER A 67 -3.36 -3.57 3.32
CA SER A 67 -4.39 -2.54 3.14
C SER A 67 -4.62 -1.70 4.39
N LEU A 68 -4.62 -2.31 5.58
CA LEU A 68 -4.74 -1.56 6.83
C LEU A 68 -3.52 -0.67 7.08
N ILE A 69 -2.30 -1.17 6.81
CA ILE A 69 -1.07 -0.38 6.93
C ILE A 69 -1.15 0.86 6.02
N LEU A 70 -1.56 0.68 4.76
CA LEU A 70 -1.72 1.78 3.80
C LEU A 70 -2.82 2.77 4.20
N ILE A 71 -3.97 2.30 4.68
CA ILE A 71 -5.05 3.18 5.17
C ILE A 71 -4.57 4.00 6.38
N ILE A 72 -3.86 3.37 7.32
CA ILE A 72 -3.33 4.07 8.50
C ILE A 72 -2.26 5.09 8.07
N GLY A 73 -1.37 4.71 7.15
CA GLY A 73 -0.36 5.60 6.57
C GLY A 73 -0.96 6.79 5.83
N GLY A 74 -1.99 6.55 5.02
CA GLY A 74 -2.73 7.61 4.32
C GLY A 74 -3.54 8.50 5.26
N PHE A 75 -4.04 7.98 6.39
CA PHE A 75 -4.80 8.79 7.35
C PHE A 75 -3.90 9.72 8.18
N TYR A 76 -2.78 9.21 8.73
CA TYR A 76 -1.89 9.98 9.63
C TYR A 76 -0.67 10.62 8.94
N THR A 77 -0.31 10.19 7.73
CA THR A 77 1.04 10.28 7.13
C THR A 77 2.02 9.25 7.70
N TYR A 78 3.00 8.87 6.88
CA TYR A 78 4.07 7.95 7.27
C TYR A 78 5.07 8.54 8.27
N ALA A 79 5.18 9.87 8.32
CA ALA A 79 6.06 10.57 9.24
C ALA A 79 5.46 10.68 10.66
N GLU A 80 4.13 10.76 10.76
CA GLU A 80 3.46 11.11 12.02
C GLU A 80 2.58 9.99 12.60
N ASN A 81 2.84 8.72 12.23
CA ASN A 81 2.10 7.61 12.78
C ASN A 81 2.23 7.54 14.32
N PRO A 82 1.12 7.63 15.10
CA PRO A 82 1.17 7.75 16.56
C PRO A 82 1.85 6.57 17.26
N LEU A 83 1.64 5.35 16.76
CA LEU A 83 2.22 4.14 17.33
C LEU A 83 3.74 4.13 17.16
N PHE A 84 4.22 4.49 15.97
CA PHE A 84 5.65 4.52 15.70
C PHE A 84 6.34 5.74 16.31
N ASN A 85 5.62 6.84 16.52
CA ASN A 85 6.11 7.96 17.33
C ASN A 85 6.33 7.54 18.78
N TRP A 86 5.40 6.78 19.37
CA TRP A 86 5.57 6.23 20.71
C TRP A 86 6.76 5.27 20.79
N ILE A 87 6.91 4.35 19.83
CA ILE A 87 8.09 3.45 19.77
C ILE A 87 9.38 4.27 19.60
N GLN A 88 9.36 5.30 18.77
CA GLN A 88 10.52 6.16 18.56
C GLN A 88 10.95 6.82 19.88
N GLN A 89 10.00 7.33 20.66
CA GLN A 89 10.27 7.98 21.95
C GLN A 89 10.75 6.98 23.00
N GLU A 90 10.09 5.83 23.12
CA GLU A 90 10.41 4.81 24.13
C GLU A 90 11.80 4.18 23.92
N PHE A 91 12.21 4.01 22.65
CA PHE A 91 13.50 3.40 22.30
C PHE A 91 14.55 4.43 21.82
N GLU A 92 14.31 5.72 22.01
CA GLU A 92 15.20 6.82 21.62
C GLU A 92 15.70 6.72 20.16
N LEU A 93 14.83 6.30 19.25
CA LEU A 93 15.19 6.12 17.84
C LEU A 93 15.31 7.49 17.15
N ALA A 94 16.25 7.57 16.20
CA ALA A 94 16.52 8.81 15.46
C ALA A 94 15.31 9.32 14.64
N ARG A 95 14.40 8.43 14.21
CA ARG A 95 13.20 8.77 13.44
C ARG A 95 12.10 7.71 13.56
N ASN A 96 10.89 8.09 13.15
CA ASN A 96 9.78 7.18 12.90
C ASN A 96 10.12 6.23 11.72
N HIS A 97 9.86 4.94 11.87
CA HIS A 97 10.19 3.89 10.89
C HIS A 97 8.96 3.22 10.25
N PHE A 98 7.80 3.87 10.29
CA PHE A 98 6.58 3.34 9.67
C PHE A 98 6.74 3.16 8.15
N ASP A 99 7.54 4.02 7.50
CA ASP A 99 7.97 3.91 6.09
C ASP A 99 8.54 2.53 5.77
N ARG A 100 9.45 2.03 6.62
CA ARG A 100 10.09 0.73 6.44
C ARG A 100 9.10 -0.42 6.57
N LEU A 101 8.09 -0.29 7.43
CA LEU A 101 7.04 -1.31 7.53
C LEU A 101 6.21 -1.35 6.24
N GLY A 102 5.84 -0.18 5.71
CA GLY A 102 5.16 -0.05 4.42
C GLY A 102 5.95 -0.73 3.30
N HIS A 103 7.21 -0.35 3.10
CA HIS A 103 8.07 -0.92 2.07
C HIS A 103 8.33 -2.43 2.24
N PHE A 104 8.46 -2.90 3.48
CA PHE A 104 8.59 -4.33 3.74
C PHE A 104 7.34 -5.10 3.26
N MET A 105 6.15 -4.60 3.60
CA MET A 105 4.89 -5.22 3.18
C MET A 105 4.65 -5.05 1.67
N GLN A 106 5.05 -3.93 1.09
CA GLN A 106 5.07 -3.68 -0.36
C GLN A 106 5.97 -4.68 -1.09
N GLY A 107 7.04 -5.19 -0.47
CA GLY A 107 7.82 -6.29 -1.02
C GLY A 107 7.11 -7.64 -0.86
N VAL A 108 6.66 -7.94 0.37
CA VAL A 108 6.15 -9.26 0.77
C VAL A 108 4.81 -9.60 0.12
N VAL A 109 3.84 -8.68 0.11
CA VAL A 109 2.48 -8.98 -0.37
C VAL A 109 2.45 -9.25 -1.87
N PRO A 110 3.05 -8.41 -2.73
CA PRO A 110 3.15 -8.73 -4.15
C PRO A 110 3.93 -10.03 -4.39
N ALA A 111 4.97 -10.32 -3.62
CA ALA A 111 5.71 -11.58 -3.75
C ALA A 111 4.82 -12.80 -3.46
N LEU A 112 4.02 -12.76 -2.38
CA LEU A 112 3.09 -13.83 -2.03
C LEU A 112 2.01 -14.04 -3.11
N ILE A 113 1.39 -12.95 -3.57
CA ILE A 113 0.35 -13.00 -4.60
C ILE A 113 0.92 -13.52 -5.93
N SER A 114 2.07 -13.00 -6.36
CA SER A 114 2.74 -13.41 -7.59
C SER A 114 3.10 -14.88 -7.55
N ARG A 115 3.63 -15.36 -6.42
CA ARG A 115 3.96 -16.77 -6.23
C ARG A 115 2.73 -17.66 -6.36
N GLU A 116 1.62 -17.26 -5.73
CA GLU A 116 0.36 -18.02 -5.81
C GLU A 116 -0.19 -18.07 -7.23
N ILE A 117 -0.19 -16.94 -7.94
CA ILE A 117 -0.64 -16.85 -9.33
C ILE A 117 0.24 -17.75 -10.22
N LEU A 118 1.55 -17.56 -10.21
CA LEU A 118 2.48 -18.28 -11.07
C LEU A 118 2.43 -19.79 -10.86
N LEU A 119 2.30 -20.26 -9.62
CA LEU A 119 2.20 -21.70 -9.35
C LEU A 119 0.89 -22.34 -9.84
N ARG A 120 -0.16 -21.54 -10.05
CA ARG A 120 -1.49 -22.04 -10.44
C ARG A 120 -1.84 -21.80 -11.90
N THR A 121 -1.20 -20.82 -12.55
CA THR A 121 -1.52 -20.42 -13.93
C THR A 121 -0.38 -20.65 -14.91
N SER A 122 0.79 -21.10 -14.45
CA SER A 122 1.97 -21.31 -15.29
C SER A 122 2.60 -22.69 -15.07
N PRO A 123 3.48 -23.16 -15.97
CA PRO A 123 4.21 -24.42 -15.79
C PRO A 123 5.34 -24.35 -14.75
N LEU A 124 5.53 -23.20 -14.10
CA LEU A 124 6.58 -23.02 -13.09
C LEU A 124 6.35 -23.93 -11.89
N LYS A 125 7.43 -24.56 -11.43
CA LYS A 125 7.45 -25.37 -10.21
C LYS A 125 8.18 -24.62 -9.10
N VAL A 126 7.97 -25.08 -7.86
CA VAL A 126 8.73 -24.58 -6.71
C VAL A 126 10.22 -24.80 -6.97
N GLY A 127 10.99 -23.71 -6.99
CA GLY A 127 12.42 -23.74 -7.31
C GLY A 127 13.01 -22.35 -7.50
N LYS A 128 14.29 -22.30 -7.88
CA LYS A 128 15.06 -21.05 -8.01
C LYS A 128 14.46 -20.06 -9.01
N TRP A 129 13.92 -20.56 -10.13
CA TRP A 129 13.30 -19.72 -11.15
C TRP A 129 12.01 -19.04 -10.68
N LEU A 130 11.15 -19.76 -9.96
CA LEU A 130 9.96 -19.17 -9.36
C LEU A 130 10.35 -18.08 -8.36
N PHE A 131 11.32 -18.36 -7.48
CA PHE A 131 11.81 -17.36 -6.51
C PHE A 131 12.34 -16.11 -7.21
N PHE A 132 13.20 -16.29 -8.22
CA PHE A 132 13.76 -15.17 -8.99
C PHE A 132 12.66 -14.31 -9.63
N ILE A 133 11.71 -14.92 -10.34
CA ILE A 133 10.61 -14.19 -11.00
C ILE A 133 9.75 -13.46 -9.98
N VAL A 134 9.41 -14.11 -8.86
CA VAL A 134 8.63 -13.50 -7.79
C VAL A 134 9.35 -12.27 -7.20
N CYS A 135 10.67 -12.35 -6.99
CA CYS A 135 11.48 -11.21 -6.57
C CYS A 135 11.47 -10.09 -7.63
N CYS A 136 11.63 -10.43 -8.92
CA CYS A 136 11.57 -9.44 -10.00
C CYS A 136 10.22 -8.72 -10.03
N VAL A 137 9.10 -9.42 -9.87
CA VAL A 137 7.76 -8.81 -9.86
C VAL A 137 7.60 -7.88 -8.66
N SER A 138 8.02 -8.31 -7.47
CA SER A 138 7.98 -7.50 -6.25
C SER A 138 8.83 -6.23 -6.37
N LEU A 139 10.06 -6.35 -6.89
CA LEU A 139 10.94 -5.20 -7.15
C LEU A 139 10.38 -4.27 -8.22
N ALA A 140 9.81 -4.81 -9.30
CA ALA A 140 9.21 -4.00 -10.36
C ALA A 140 8.01 -3.19 -9.86
N ILE A 141 7.12 -3.81 -9.07
CA ILE A 141 5.98 -3.11 -8.44
C ILE A 141 6.48 -2.02 -7.48
N SER A 142 7.52 -2.31 -6.70
CA SER A 142 8.10 -1.34 -5.78
C SER A 142 8.70 -0.15 -6.54
N ALA A 143 9.49 -0.40 -7.58
CA ALA A 143 10.07 0.64 -8.42
C ALA A 143 8.99 1.49 -9.13
N CYS A 144 7.91 0.88 -9.60
CA CYS A 144 6.80 1.62 -10.20
C CYS A 144 6.13 2.58 -9.20
N TYR A 145 5.94 2.15 -7.95
CA TYR A 145 5.37 3.00 -6.90
C TYR A 145 6.29 4.20 -6.59
N GLU A 146 7.59 3.94 -6.43
CA GLU A 146 8.60 4.99 -6.21
C GLU A 146 8.63 6.01 -7.36
N PHE A 147 8.48 5.55 -8.62
CA PHE A 147 8.37 6.47 -9.75
C PHE A 147 7.10 7.31 -9.73
N ILE A 148 5.98 6.76 -9.23
CA ILE A 148 4.72 7.51 -9.07
C ILE A 148 4.89 8.58 -7.97
N GLU A 149 5.48 8.23 -6.84
CA GLU A 149 5.78 9.17 -5.75
C GLU A 149 6.72 10.28 -6.19
N TRP A 150 7.82 9.90 -6.86
CA TRP A 150 8.75 10.86 -7.43
C TRP A 150 8.07 11.79 -8.44
N GLY A 151 7.24 11.24 -9.33
CA GLY A 151 6.50 12.04 -10.31
C GLY A 151 5.54 13.04 -9.66
N ALA A 152 4.82 12.62 -8.61
CA ALA A 152 3.94 13.51 -7.87
C ALA A 152 4.71 14.62 -7.13
N ALA A 153 5.87 14.29 -6.55
CA ALA A 153 6.73 15.26 -5.88
C ALA A 153 7.25 16.33 -6.87
N VAL A 154 7.65 15.92 -8.09
CA VAL A 154 8.09 16.85 -9.14
C VAL A 154 6.95 17.80 -9.57
N ILE A 155 5.73 17.27 -9.79
CA ILE A 155 4.57 18.08 -10.17
C ILE A 155 4.24 19.09 -9.06
N ASN A 156 4.26 18.68 -7.80
CA ASN A 156 3.95 19.55 -6.67
C ASN A 156 5.01 20.66 -6.50
N ALA A 157 6.29 20.34 -6.69
CA ALA A 157 7.38 21.33 -6.67
C ALA A 157 7.19 22.41 -7.75
N GLN A 158 6.87 22.01 -8.98
CA GLN A 158 6.59 22.95 -10.08
C GLN A 158 5.36 23.82 -9.80
N ALA A 159 4.30 23.26 -9.22
CA ALA A 159 3.13 24.03 -8.82
C ALA A 159 3.45 25.07 -7.73
N SER A 160 4.30 24.72 -6.77
CA SER A 160 4.77 25.63 -5.73
C SER A 160 5.62 26.77 -6.29
N GLU A 161 6.57 26.45 -7.18
CA GLU A 161 7.39 27.46 -7.87
C GLU A 161 6.55 28.40 -8.74
N ALA A 162 5.57 27.88 -9.47
CA ALA A 162 4.66 28.70 -10.27
C ALA A 162 3.81 29.63 -9.40
N PHE A 163 3.30 29.16 -8.26
CA PHE A 163 2.56 29.99 -7.31
C PHE A 163 3.42 31.13 -6.74
N LEU A 164 4.65 30.84 -6.32
CA LEU A 164 5.61 31.84 -5.86
C LEU A 164 6.03 32.81 -6.98
N GLY A 165 6.19 32.33 -8.21
CA GLY A 165 6.47 33.15 -9.39
C GLY A 165 5.31 34.08 -9.78
N THR A 166 4.06 33.66 -9.59
CA THR A 166 2.88 34.53 -9.77
C THR A 166 2.71 35.57 -8.66
N GLN A 167 3.29 35.34 -7.48
CA GLN A 167 3.36 36.30 -6.37
C GLN A 167 4.49 37.33 -6.53
N GLY A 168 5.05 37.48 -7.73
CA GLY A 168 6.14 38.41 -8.03
C GLY A 168 5.87 39.83 -7.50
N ILE A 169 6.60 40.18 -6.43
CA ILE A 169 6.94 41.52 -5.94
C ILE A 169 5.74 42.47 -5.75
N CYS A 170 5.19 42.48 -4.54
CA CYS A 170 4.61 43.68 -3.95
C CYS A 170 5.26 43.90 -2.56
N PHE A 171 6.53 44.33 -2.61
CA PHE A 171 7.16 45.15 -1.58
C PHE A 171 7.78 46.35 -2.30
#